data_AF-A0A968HHZ7-F1
#
_entry.id   AF-A0A968HHZ7-F1
#
_cell.length_a   1.000
_cell.length_b   1.000
_cell.length_c   1.000
_cell.angle_alpha   90.00
_cell.angle_beta   90.00
_cell.angle_gamma   90.00
#
_symmetry.space_group_name_H-M   'P 1'
#
loop_
_entity.id
_entity.type
_entity.pdbx_description
1 polymer ?
#
loop_
_entity_poly.entity_id
_entity_poly.type
_entity_poly.pdbx_seq_one_letter_code
_entity_poly.pdbx_strand_id
1 'polypeptide(L)'
;MADLSETTTTTVFNLQRRLLKMINEATKYALIIFEQFGETEETMPELDELQNVRERSASYYIRLYRLLLQVAESQPTATSATLELLTQSIDQTQAIADAGEASIQEIRRNWNLS
;
A
#
# COMPACT_ATOMS: atom_id res chain seq x y z
N MET A 1 -19.96 -0.21 -12.66
CA MET A 1 -18.78 -0.07 -13.55
C MET A 1 -18.93 -1.11 -14.64
N ALA A 2 -18.35 -0.93 -15.82
CA ALA A 2 -18.48 -1.94 -16.88
C ALA A 2 -18.05 -3.32 -16.36
N ASP A 3 -19.05 -4.17 -16.11
CA ASP A 3 -19.01 -5.59 -15.71
C ASP A 3 -18.07 -6.05 -14.58
N LEU A 4 -17.48 -5.15 -13.79
CA LEU A 4 -16.76 -5.55 -12.57
C LEU A 4 -17.73 -6.05 -11.50
N SER A 5 -17.40 -7.21 -10.90
CA SER A 5 -18.15 -7.71 -9.75
C SER A 5 -18.04 -6.76 -8.54
N GLU A 6 -19.08 -6.73 -7.72
CA GLU A 6 -19.06 -6.00 -6.45
C GLU A 6 -17.91 -6.47 -5.55
N THR A 7 -17.67 -7.79 -5.52
CA THR A 7 -16.56 -8.40 -4.77
C THR A 7 -15.20 -7.85 -5.20
N THR A 8 -14.94 -7.74 -6.51
CA THR A 8 -13.67 -7.20 -7.02
C THR A 8 -13.51 -5.74 -6.64
N THR A 9 -14.57 -4.94 -6.78
CA THR A 9 -14.55 -3.51 -6.45
C THR A 9 -14.29 -3.28 -4.96
N THR A 10 -14.97 -4.04 -4.09
CA THR A 10 -14.75 -4.00 -2.64
C THR A 10 -13.33 -4.43 -2.27
N THR A 11 -12.77 -5.44 -2.96
CA THR A 11 -11.38 -5.88 -2.73
C THR A 11 -10.39 -4.76 -3.04
N VAL A 12 -10.55 -4.08 -4.19
CA VAL A 12 -9.68 -2.96 -4.57
C VAL A 12 -9.76 -1.82 -3.54
N PHE A 13 -10.96 -1.44 -3.11
CA PHE A 13 -11.12 -0.38 -2.11
C PHE A 13 -10.53 -0.75 -0.75
N ASN A 14 -10.68 -2.00 -0.32
CA ASN A 14 -10.05 -2.48 0.92
C ASN A 14 -8.52 -2.42 0.83
N LEU A 15 -7.93 -2.84 -0.29
CA LEU A 15 -6.49 -2.74 -0.51
C LEU A 15 -6.01 -1.28 -0.53
N GLN A 16 -6.72 -0.40 -1.24
CA GLN A 16 -6.41 1.04 -1.24
C GLN A 16 -6.42 1.63 0.18
N ARG A 17 -7.42 1.27 1.00
CA ARG A 17 -7.49 1.69 2.41
C ARG A 17 -6.31 1.16 3.23
N ARG A 18 -5.92 -0.11 3.04
CA ARG A 18 -4.74 -0.71 3.72
C ARG A 18 -3.46 0.04 3.36
N LEU A 19 -3.23 0.31 2.08
CA LEU A 19 -2.05 1.06 1.63
C LEU A 19 -2.01 2.48 2.20
N LEU A 20 -3.14 3.20 2.24
CA LEU A 20 -3.20 4.52 2.87
C LEU A 20 -2.85 4.46 4.37
N LYS A 21 -3.33 3.42 5.07
CA LYS A 21 -2.98 3.20 6.47
C LYS A 21 -1.48 2.94 6.64
N MET A 22 -0.89 2.10 5.79
CA MET A 22 0.55 1.82 5.80
C MET A 22 1.39 3.08 5.53
N ILE A 23 1.00 3.91 4.56
CA ILE A 23 1.67 5.20 4.29
C ILE A 23 1.66 6.08 5.54
N ASN A 24 0.50 6.17 6.20
CA ASN A 24 0.35 6.95 7.42
C ASN A 24 1.20 6.40 8.57
N GLU A 25 1.14 5.09 8.82
CA GLU A 25 1.89 4.44 9.90
C GLU A 25 3.40 4.53 9.66
N ALA A 26 3.87 4.27 8.44
CA ALA A 26 5.27 4.40 8.09
C ALA A 26 5.81 5.82 8.30
N THR A 27 5.05 6.83 7.85
CA THR A 27 5.42 8.24 8.03
C THR A 27 5.41 8.63 9.51
N LYS A 28 4.40 8.20 10.27
CA LYS A 28 4.27 8.46 11.71
C LYS A 28 5.45 7.85 12.47
N TYR A 29 5.76 6.58 12.25
CA TYR A 29 6.81 5.89 12.98
C TYR A 29 8.19 6.39 12.61
N ALA A 30 8.44 6.76 11.35
CA ALA A 30 9.71 7.36 10.96
C ALA A 30 9.93 8.69 11.70
N LEU A 31 8.88 9.52 11.80
CA LEU A 31 8.94 10.76 12.57
C LEU A 31 9.20 10.50 14.06
N ILE A 32 8.48 9.57 14.68
CA ILE A 32 8.68 9.23 16.10
C ILE A 32 10.10 8.73 16.34
N ILE A 33 10.61 7.83 15.49
CA ILE A 33 11.98 7.31 15.63
C ILE A 33 12.99 8.46 15.55
N PHE A 34 12.86 9.31 14.53
CA PHE A 34 13.76 10.44 14.35
C PHE A 34 13.71 11.44 15.51
N GLU A 35 12.52 11.77 16.02
CA GLU A 35 12.34 12.73 17.12
C GLU A 35 12.83 12.19 18.47
N GLN A 36 12.65 10.88 18.73
CA GLN A 36 13.00 10.29 20.03
C GLN A 36 14.42 9.76 20.11
N PHE A 37 14.94 9.20 19.01
CA PHE A 37 16.22 8.48 18.99
C PHE A 37 17.24 9.10 18.04
N GLY A 38 16.81 9.97 17.11
CA GLY A 38 17.66 10.55 16.07
C GLY A 38 18.04 9.55 14.97
N GLU A 39 18.92 10.00 14.07
CA GLU A 39 19.49 9.17 13.01
C GLU A 39 20.83 8.61 13.49
N THR A 40 20.85 7.30 13.76
CA THR A 40 21.98 6.57 14.33
C THR A 40 22.21 5.29 13.53
N GLU A 41 23.32 4.57 13.78
CA GLU A 41 23.57 3.28 13.13
C GLU A 41 22.46 2.24 13.40
N GLU A 42 21.78 2.33 14.54
CA GLU A 42 20.69 1.41 14.91
C GLU A 42 19.34 1.82 14.29
N THR A 43 19.05 3.11 14.19
CA THR A 43 17.76 3.61 13.67
C THR A 43 17.74 3.75 12.14
N MET A 44 18.89 3.90 11.50
CA MET A 44 18.98 4.11 10.05
C MET A 44 18.36 2.98 9.22
N PRO A 45 18.59 1.67 9.52
CA PRO A 45 17.90 0.58 8.81
C PRO A 45 16.38 0.65 8.92
N GLU A 46 15.87 1.08 10.07
CA GLU A 46 14.43 1.17 10.35
C GLU A 46 13.80 2.36 9.62
N LEU A 47 14.50 3.50 9.57
CA LEU A 47 14.08 4.66 8.80
C LEU A 47 14.04 4.35 7.29
N ASP A 48 15.03 3.63 6.79
CA ASP A 48 15.09 3.17 5.39
C ASP A 48 13.95 2.20 5.07
N GLU A 49 13.66 1.24 5.94
CA GLU A 49 12.55 0.29 5.74
C GLU A 49 11.19 1.00 5.78
N LEU A 50 10.96 1.92 6.73
CA LEU A 50 9.72 2.71 6.77
C LEU A 50 9.57 3.59 5.52
N GLN A 51 10.65 4.19 5.03
CA GLN A 51 10.65 4.93 3.78
C GLN A 51 10.29 4.02 2.60
N ASN A 52 10.88 2.82 2.53
CA ASN A 52 10.61 1.84 1.48
C ASN A 52 9.13 1.41 1.49
N VAL A 53 8.59 1.07 2.66
CA VAL A 53 7.18 0.71 2.83
C VAL A 53 6.27 1.85 2.38
N ARG A 54 6.59 3.10 2.74
CA ARG A 54 5.82 4.28 2.32
C ARG A 54 5.81 4.44 0.81
N GLU A 55 6.97 4.41 0.16
CA GLU A 55 7.11 4.59 -1.28
C GLU A 55 6.41 3.49 -2.07
N ARG A 56 6.61 2.23 -1.68
CA ARG A 56 5.92 1.09 -2.30
C ARG A 56 4.42 1.20 -2.13
N SER A 57 3.95 1.52 -0.93
CA SER A 57 2.52 1.66 -0.66
C SER A 57 1.88 2.74 -1.52
N ALA A 58 2.53 3.90 -1.66
CA ALA A 58 2.07 4.98 -2.52
C ALA A 58 2.02 4.57 -4.00
N SER A 59 3.06 3.87 -4.49
CA SER A 59 3.13 3.38 -5.86
C SER A 59 1.98 2.41 -6.19
N TYR A 60 1.74 1.42 -5.33
CA TYR A 60 0.66 0.45 -5.52
C TYR A 60 -0.73 1.08 -5.35
N TYR A 61 -0.87 2.08 -4.47
CA TYR A 61 -2.12 2.81 -4.31
C TYR A 61 -2.49 3.54 -5.59
N ILE A 62 -1.54 4.30 -6.15
CA ILE A 62 -1.73 5.04 -7.41
C ILE A 62 -2.06 4.09 -8.55
N ARG A 63 -1.37 2.94 -8.64
CA ARG A 63 -1.62 1.93 -9.66
C ARG A 63 -3.04 1.37 -9.58
N LEU A 64 -3.49 0.92 -8.41
CA LEU A 64 -4.84 0.40 -8.22
C LEU A 64 -5.91 1.46 -8.51
N TYR A 65 -5.71 2.68 -8.02
CA TYR A 65 -6.61 3.80 -8.28
C TYR A 65 -6.79 4.06 -9.78
N ARG A 66 -5.68 4.17 -10.53
CA ARG A 66 -5.71 4.45 -11.97
C ARG A 66 -6.37 3.33 -12.75
N LEU A 67 -6.04 2.07 -12.45
CA LEU A 67 -6.64 0.91 -13.13
C LEU A 67 -8.14 0.82 -12.87
N LEU A 68 -8.58 1.02 -11.62
CA LEU A 68 -10.00 1.00 -11.27
C LEU A 68 -10.76 2.12 -11.99
N LEU A 69 -10.20 3.33 -12.05
CA LEU A 69 -10.79 4.45 -12.78
C LEU A 69 -10.90 4.15 -14.28
N GLN A 70 -9.83 3.62 -14.89
CA GLN A 70 -9.83 3.25 -16.31
C GLN A 70 -10.92 2.21 -16.62
N VAL A 71 -11.12 1.22 -15.75
CA VAL A 71 -12.22 0.25 -15.90
C VAL A 71 -13.58 0.92 -15.77
N ALA A 72 -13.74 1.88 -14.87
CA ALA A 72 -14.99 2.64 -14.71
C ALA A 72 -15.38 3.41 -15.97
N GLU A 73 -14.40 4.05 -16.59
CA GLU A 73 -14.54 4.90 -17.78
C GLU A 73 -14.66 4.10 -19.08
N SER A 74 -14.25 2.83 -19.08
CA SER A 74 -14.34 1.95 -20.24
C SER A 74 -15.77 1.47 -20.46
N GLN A 75 -16.51 2.13 -21.35
CA GLN A 75 -17.88 1.77 -21.71
C GLN A 75 -17.96 1.31 -23.18
N PRO A 76 -18.83 0.33 -23.51
CA PRO A 76 -19.71 -0.41 -22.62
C PRO A 76 -19.01 -1.51 -21.81
N THR A 77 -17.81 -1.93 -22.23
CA THR A 77 -17.02 -2.99 -21.58
C THR A 77 -15.56 -2.57 -21.47
N ALA A 78 -14.90 -2.93 -20.37
CA ALA A 78 -13.45 -2.81 -20.26
C ALA A 78 -12.76 -3.88 -21.11
N THR A 79 -11.57 -3.57 -21.65
CA THR A 79 -10.81 -4.56 -22.41
C THR A 79 -10.33 -5.69 -21.50
N SER A 80 -10.23 -6.91 -22.05
CA SER A 80 -9.70 -8.06 -21.32
C SER A 80 -8.31 -7.79 -20.73
N ALA A 81 -7.46 -7.10 -21.48
CA ALA A 81 -6.13 -6.69 -21.02
C ALA A 81 -6.20 -5.75 -19.79
N THR A 82 -7.12 -4.78 -19.77
CA THR A 82 -7.31 -3.89 -18.61
C THR A 82 -7.79 -4.67 -17.38
N LEU A 83 -8.71 -5.62 -17.55
CA LEU A 83 -9.22 -6.46 -16.46
C LEU A 83 -8.14 -7.42 -15.92
N GLU A 84 -7.31 -7.99 -16.79
CA GLU A 84 -6.17 -8.83 -16.41
C GLU A 84 -5.14 -8.02 -15.63
N LEU A 85 -4.80 -6.80 -16.09
CA LEU A 85 -3.91 -5.89 -15.38
C LEU A 85 -4.44 -5.50 -13.99
N LEU A 86 -5.76 -5.29 -13.86
CA LEU A 86 -6.38 -5.02 -12.57
C LEU A 86 -6.26 -6.22 -11.64
N THR A 87 -6.56 -7.42 -12.13
CA THR A 87 -6.48 -8.67 -11.36
C THR A 87 -5.05 -8.93 -10.87
N GLN A 88 -4.06 -8.83 -11.76
CA GLN A 88 -2.66 -8.97 -11.39
C GLN A 88 -2.22 -7.89 -10.38
N SER A 89 -2.71 -6.66 -10.53
CA SER A 89 -2.40 -5.59 -9.58
C SER A 89 -3.01 -5.84 -8.21
N ILE A 90 -4.19 -6.45 -8.12
CA ILE A 90 -4.82 -6.85 -6.84
C ILE A 90 -3.92 -7.86 -6.12
N ASP A 91 -3.50 -8.92 -6.81
CA ASP A 91 -2.67 -9.99 -6.22
C ASP A 91 -1.32 -9.44 -5.74
N GLN A 92 -0.67 -8.61 -6.57
CA GLN A 92 0.60 -7.98 -6.20
C GLN A 92 0.43 -7.03 -5.02
N THR A 93 -0.63 -6.20 -5.03
CA THR A 93 -0.87 -5.28 -3.92
C THR A 93 -1.16 -6.02 -2.62
N GLN A 94 -1.90 -7.14 -2.66
CA GLN A 94 -2.15 -7.96 -1.48
C GLN A 94 -0.84 -8.43 -0.85
N ALA A 95 0.06 -9.03 -1.63
CA ALA A 95 1.35 -9.50 -1.14
C ALA A 95 2.22 -8.37 -0.57
N ILE A 96 2.20 -7.19 -1.19
CA ILE A 96 2.93 -6.01 -0.71
C ILE A 96 2.34 -5.44 0.57
N ALA A 97 1.01 -5.40 0.66
CA ALA A 97 0.34 -4.95 1.86
C ALA A 97 0.65 -5.87 3.04
N ASP A 98 0.60 -7.19 2.83
CA ASP A 98 0.91 -8.17 3.87
C ASP A 98 2.37 -8.05 4.36
N ALA A 99 3.33 -7.93 3.43
CA ALA A 99 4.74 -7.76 3.78
C ALA A 99 5.03 -6.43 4.50
N GLY A 100 4.52 -5.32 3.99
CA GLY A 100 4.77 -4.01 4.61
C GLY A 100 4.06 -3.82 5.95
N GLU A 101 2.87 -4.41 6.14
CA GLU A 101 2.20 -4.44 7.44
C GLU A 101 3.04 -5.23 8.46
N ALA A 102 3.64 -6.35 8.05
CA ALA A 102 4.56 -7.12 8.89
C ALA A 102 5.79 -6.29 9.29
N SER A 103 6.48 -5.65 8.33
CA SER A 103 7.62 -4.76 8.60
C SER A 103 7.23 -3.65 9.58
N ILE A 104 6.13 -2.93 9.33
CA ILE A 104 5.66 -1.87 10.22
C ILE A 104 5.40 -2.39 11.65
N GLN A 105 4.77 -3.57 11.79
CA GLN A 105 4.51 -4.13 13.12
C GLN A 105 5.78 -4.59 13.84
N GLU A 106 6.77 -5.11 13.10
CA GLU A 106 8.08 -5.46 13.66
C GLU A 106 8.79 -4.24 14.21
N ILE A 107 8.94 -3.18 13.41
CA ILE A 107 9.58 -1.92 13.81
C ILE A 107 8.85 -1.31 15.00
N ARG A 108 7.52 -1.26 14.96
CA ARG A 108 6.71 -0.78 16.06
C ARG A 108 6.99 -1.52 17.37
N ARG A 109 7.17 -2.84 17.31
CA ARG A 109 7.48 -3.67 18.49
C ARG A 109 8.91 -3.46 18.98
N ASN A 110 9.87 -3.44 18.07
CA ASN A 110 11.30 -3.25 18.39
C ASN A 110 11.52 -1.95 19.16
N TRP A 111 10.84 -0.88 18.74
CA TRP A 111 11.00 0.47 19.29
C TRP A 111 9.88 0.89 20.26
N ASN A 112 8.95 -0.02 20.60
CA ASN A 112 7.80 0.25 21.47
C ASN A 112 6.97 1.49 21.07
N LEU A 113 6.72 1.65 19.77
CA LEU A 113 6.03 2.82 19.21
C LEU A 113 4.51 2.74 19.43
N SER A 114 3.91 3.85 19.89
CA SER A 114 2.46 4.02 20.07
C SER A 114 1.77 4.52 18.81
#